data_AF-A0A7U9KWD4-F1
#
_entry.id   AF-A0A7U9KWD4-F1
#
_cell.length_a   1.000
_cell.length_b   1.000
_cell.length_c   1.000
_cell.angle_alpha   90.00
_cell.angle_beta   90.00
_cell.angle_gamma   90.00
#
_symmetry.space_group_name_H-M   'P 1'
#
loop_
_entity.id
_entity.type
_entity.pdbx_description
1 polymer ?
#
loop_
_entity_poly.entity_id
_entity_poly.type
_entity_poly.pdbx_seq_one_letter_code
_entity_poly.pdbx_strand_id
1 'polypeptide(L)' 'MIVHPDDTPDLRRTAVPAGHHGCCGPLGTGGRNMACTCGTLIATLAADCMGPYELHLDPLRVYGYEGVGLEG' A
#
# COMPACT_ATOMS: atom_id res chain seq x y z
N MET A 1 -4.52 0.23 -9.39
CA MET A 1 -3.18 0.74 -9.76
C MET A 1 -2.17 0.05 -8.87
N ILE A 2 -1.04 -0.39 -9.43
CA ILE A 2 0.06 -0.98 -8.67
C ILE A 2 1.22 0.00 -8.73
N VAL A 3 1.81 0.30 -7.58
CA VAL A 3 3.00 1.14 -7.45
C VAL A 3 4.08 0.41 -6.66
N HIS A 4 5.33 0.83 -6.82
CA HIS A 4 6.37 0.34 -5.95
C HIS A 4 6.15 0.95 -4.55
N PRO A 5 6.31 0.20 -3.45
CA PRO A 5 6.03 0.73 -2.11
C PRO A 5 6.88 1.95 -1.74
N ASP A 6 8.11 2.01 -2.27
CA ASP A 6 9.06 3.11 -2.05
C ASP A 6 8.59 4.44 -2.65
N ASP A 7 7.70 4.40 -3.66
CA ASP A 7 7.09 5.60 -4.25
C ASP A 7 6.03 6.23 -3.33
N THR A 8 5.74 5.60 -2.19
CA THR A 8 4.68 6.01 -1.26
C THR A 8 5.17 6.04 0.20
N PRO A 9 6.22 6.81 0.52
CA PRO A 9 6.89 6.76 1.82
C PRO A 9 5.99 7.19 2.99
N ASP A 10 4.96 8.00 2.72
CA ASP A 10 4.00 8.45 3.73
C ASP A 10 2.96 7.39 4.12
N LEU A 11 2.89 6.26 3.39
CA LEU A 11 1.97 5.18 3.72
C LEU A 11 2.55 4.29 4.80
N ARG A 12 1.75 4.10 5.85
CA ARG A 12 2.17 3.35 7.04
C ARG A 12 1.42 2.02 7.08
N ARG A 13 2.17 0.95 7.32
CA ARG A 13 1.57 -0.35 7.64
C ARG A 13 0.77 -0.21 8.93
N THR A 14 -0.49 -0.64 8.90
CA THR A 14 -1.30 -0.70 10.11
C THR A 14 -0.85 -1.87 10.98
N ALA A 15 -0.96 -1.69 12.30
CA ALA A 15 -0.66 -2.76 13.27
C ALA A 15 -1.72 -3.89 13.26
N VAL A 16 -2.83 -3.69 12.55
CA VAL A 16 -3.87 -4.68 12.38
C VAL A 16 -3.40 -5.67 11.33
N PRO A 17 -3.39 -6.99 11.61
CA PRO A 17 -3.01 -7.96 10.61
C PRO A 17 -4.05 -7.94 9.50
N ALA A 18 -3.77 -7.28 8.38
CA ALA A 18 -4.47 -7.68 7.15
C ALA A 18 -3.99 -9.10 6.90
N GLY A 19 -4.93 -10.03 7.02
CA GLY A 19 -4.75 -11.47 7.06
C GLY A 19 -3.52 -12.06 6.37
N HIS A 20 -3.05 -13.16 6.97
CA HIS A 20 -2.00 -14.05 6.50
C HIS A 20 -0.66 -13.34 6.20
N HIS A 21 0.15 -13.20 7.25
CA HIS A 21 1.58 -12.92 7.10
C HIS A 21 2.29 -14.27 6.88
N GLY A 22 2.80 -14.47 5.67
CA GLY A 22 3.68 -15.60 5.35
C GLY A 22 5.12 -15.30 5.74
N CYS A 23 6.01 -16.27 5.49
CA CYS A 23 7.46 -16.13 5.71
C CYS A 23 8.05 -14.89 5.00
N CYS A 24 7.47 -14.51 3.86
CA CYS A 24 7.99 -13.46 2.97
C CYS A 24 7.22 -12.13 3.08
N GLY A 25 6.27 -12.00 4.00
CA GLY A 25 5.49 -10.77 4.22
C GLY A 25 3.97 -10.96 4.09
N PRO A 26 3.21 -9.86 3.92
CA PRO A 26 1.75 -9.93 3.83
C PRO A 26 1.30 -10.56 2.51
N LEU A 27 0.40 -11.55 2.56
CA LEU A 27 -0.11 -12.23 1.36
C LEU A 27 -1.00 -11.32 0.48
N GLY A 28 -1.50 -10.21 1.03
CA GLY A 28 -2.40 -9.27 0.32
C GLY A 28 -3.86 -9.76 0.18
N THR A 29 -4.17 -10.99 0.59
CA THR A 29 -5.55 -11.54 0.54
C THR A 29 -6.42 -11.10 1.70
N GLY A 30 -5.81 -10.57 2.78
CA GLY A 30 -6.50 -10.07 3.97
C GLY A 30 -7.11 -8.68 3.84
N GLY A 31 -7.06 -8.07 2.65
CA GLY A 31 -7.49 -6.70 2.41
C GLY A 31 -6.40 -5.66 2.72
N ARG A 32 -6.83 -4.41 2.91
CA ARG A 32 -5.94 -3.25 3.02
C ARG A 32 -5.18 -3.24 4.35
N ASN A 33 -3.85 -3.13 4.26
CA ASN A 33 -2.92 -2.99 5.39
C ASN A 33 -2.11 -1.69 5.36
N MET A 34 -2.32 -0.83 4.36
CA MET A 34 -1.57 0.42 4.22
C MET A 34 -2.52 1.60 4.39
N ALA A 35 -2.18 2.44 5.37
CA ALA A 35 -2.93 3.64 5.71
C ALA A 35 -2.18 4.91 5.28
N CYS A 36 -2.96 5.91 4.88
CA CYS A 36 -2.48 7.28 4.77
C CYS A 36 -2.13 7.83 6.16
N THR A 37 -1.39 8.94 6.22
CA THR A 37 -1.06 9.68 7.46
C THR A 37 -2.28 10.03 8.30
N CYS A 38 -3.46 10.21 7.68
CA CYS A 38 -4.74 10.42 8.35
C CYS A 38 -5.36 9.15 8.98
N GLY A 39 -4.73 7.99 8.83
CA GLY A 39 -5.19 6.70 9.34
C GLY A 39 -6.17 5.94 8.44
N THR A 40 -6.61 6.53 7.33
CA THR A 40 -7.50 5.84 6.38
C THR A 40 -6.74 4.77 5.60
N LEU A 41 -7.26 3.54 5.61
CA LEU A 41 -6.78 2.44 4.77
C LEU A 41 -7.04 2.71 3.29
N ILE A 42 -5.99 2.85 2.49
CA ILE A 42 -6.10 3.17 1.05
C ILE A 42 -5.44 2.14 0.15
N ALA A 43 -4.65 1.21 0.69
CA ALA A 43 -3.90 0.28 -0.14
C ALA A 43 -3.65 -1.07 0.55
N THR A 44 -3.36 -2.07 -0.28
CA THR A 44 -2.97 -3.41 0.10
C THR A 44 -1.55 -3.66 -0.37
N LEU A 45 -0.65 -3.88 0.57
CA LEU A 45 0.69 -4.35 0.30
C LEU A 45 0.68 -5.88 0.27
N ALA A 46 1.18 -6.43 -0.82
CA ALA A 46 1.38 -7.85 -1.03
C ALA A 46 2.87 -8.16 -1.20
N ALA A 47 3.27 -9.33 -0.72
CA ALA A 47 4.59 -9.88 -0.85
C ALA A 47 4.48 -11.39 -1.04
N ASP A 48 5.29 -11.93 -1.94
CA ASP A 48 5.50 -13.37 -2.07
C ASP A 48 7.01 -13.69 -2.02
N CYS A 49 7.36 -14.98 -2.01
CA CYS A 49 8.75 -15.41 -1.86
C CYS A 49 9.57 -15.39 -3.16
N MET A 50 8.93 -15.12 -4.29
CA MET A 50 9.49 -15.19 -5.64
C MET A 50 9.46 -13.84 -6.38
N GLY A 51 8.77 -12.83 -5.85
CA GLY A 51 8.53 -11.54 -6.48
C GLY A 51 8.82 -10.31 -5.59
N PRO A 52 8.89 -9.12 -6.19
CA PRO A 52 9.02 -7.86 -5.46
C PRO A 52 7.74 -7.56 -4.67
N TYR A 53 7.86 -6.63 -3.72
CA TYR A 53 6.71 -6.10 -3.01
C TYR A 53 5.82 -5.30 -3.96
N GLU A 54 4.51 -5.54 -3.89
CA GLU A 54 3.54 -4.83 -4.71
C GLU A 54 2.57 -4.05 -3.81
N LEU A 55 2.38 -2.76 -4.11
CA LEU A 55 1.38 -1.95 -3.45
C LEU A 55 0.17 -1.74 -4.36
N HIS A 56 -0.96 -2.31 -3.99
CA HIS A 56 -2.22 -2.21 -4.72
C HIS A 56 -3.08 -1.10 -4.09
N LEU A 57 -3.23 0.02 -4.80
CA LEU A 57 -4.06 1.14 -4.34
C LEU A 57 -5.56 0.85 -4.57
N ASP A 58 -6.40 1.20 -3.60
CA ASP A 58 -7.85 1.09 -3.69
C ASP A 58 -8.40 2.18 -4.64
N PRO A 59 -8.95 1.80 -5.81
CA PRO A 59 -9.40 2.75 -6.83
C PRO A 59 -10.57 3.63 -6.39
N LEU A 60 -11.27 3.29 -5.29
CA LEU A 60 -12.35 4.12 -4.74
C LEU A 60 -11.86 5.13 -3.72
N ARG A 61 -10.59 5.05 -3.31
CA ARG A 61 -9.98 5.93 -2.29
C ARG A 61 -8.79 6.72 -2.78
N VAL A 62 -8.28 6.40 -3.96
CA VAL A 62 -7.23 7.16 -4.63
C VAL A 62 -7.73 7.64 -5.99
N TYR A 63 -7.26 8.81 -6.40
CA TYR A 63 -7.46 9.31 -7.76
C TYR A 63 -6.12 9.88 -8.25
N GLY A 64 -5.86 9.77 -9.55
CA GLY A 64 -4.73 10.44 -10.16
C GLY A 64 -4.94 11.94 -10.14
N TYR A 65 -3.96 12.69 -9.66
CA TYR A 65 -3.97 14.15 -9.67
C TYR A 65 -2.73 14.65 -10.38
N GLU A 66 -2.91 15.32 -11.52
CA GLU A 66 -1.85 16.09 -12.16
C GLU A 66 -1.76 17.46 -11.47
N GLY A 67 -1.08 17.49 -10.33
CA GLY A 67 -0.71 18.74 -9.66
C GLY A 67 0.52 19.36 -10.30
N VAL A 68 0.55 20.69 -10.42
CA VAL A 68 1.81 21.42 -10.67
C VAL A 68 2.75 21.06 -9.52
N GLY A 69 3.87 20.41 -9.82
CA GLY A 69 4.83 19.95 -8.83
C GLY A 69 5.19 21.09 -7.88
N LEU A 70 4.78 20.99 -6.61
CA LEU A 70 5.35 21.81 -5.55
C LEU A 70 6.67 21.16 -5.15
N GLU A 71 7.66 21.37 -5.99
CA GLU A 71 9.07 21.23 -5.62
C GLU A 71 9.33 22.33 -4.59
N GLY A 72 9.41 21.94 -3.32
CA GLY A 72 9.71 22.83 -2.19
C GLY A 72 10.88 22.28 -1.40
#